data_AF-A0AB34IV85-F1
#
_entry.id   AF-A0AB34IV85-F1
#
_cell.length_a   1.000
_cell.length_b   1.000
_cell.length_c   1.000
_cell.angle_alpha   90.00
_cell.angle_beta   90.00
_cell.angle_gamma   90.00
#
_symmetry.space_group_name_H-M   'P 1'
#
loop_
_entity.id
_entity.type
_entity.pdbx_description
1 polymer ?
#
loop_
_entity_poly.entity_id
_entity_poly.type
_entity_poly.pdbx_seq_one_letter_code
_entity_poly.pdbx_strand_id
1 'polypeptide(L)'
;MVAKVGQPPPPSSRQAQLHSGGWIPARTPPAHVLKCAKRVATGPASDSTAHSLGGELGQEVADLKAALLKAKEELKQERKLREEAEAAQQRVMEQLSATMASDETFFERSMERQRANAKEVLTERAAAQRQQEADRSELMQELGLHVFLAKNCYMHRHFAHEREKRELAEAAQHDLTEQLNLERQRRQAAEFTLAAQALRVQTTVPSRRVAAQPATVSISGPAITNNTSSSASDATWYFLDSTNAIRGPYDAATMLAWLSQGYFPSGTQVRKGSSAWFQLSHLGPHPFA
;
A
#
# COMPACT_ATOMS: atom_id res chain seq x y z
N MET A 1 -5.79 22.03 -12.39
CA MET A 1 -4.47 21.39 -12.55
C MET A 1 -4.63 19.93 -12.14
N VAL A 2 -4.77 19.02 -13.11
CA VAL A 2 -5.07 17.60 -12.87
C VAL A 2 -3.76 16.85 -12.72
N ALA A 3 -3.50 16.31 -11.52
CA ALA A 3 -2.31 15.51 -11.24
C ALA A 3 -2.38 14.18 -12.00
N LYS A 4 -1.34 13.94 -12.79
CA LYS A 4 -1.16 12.75 -13.62
C LYS A 4 -0.78 11.57 -12.71
N VAL A 5 -1.72 10.65 -12.50
CA VAL A 5 -1.52 9.40 -11.74
C VAL A 5 -0.47 8.55 -12.45
N GLY A 6 0.60 8.22 -11.73
CA GLY A 6 1.73 7.44 -12.23
C GLY A 6 1.34 5.99 -12.52
N GLN A 7 1.67 5.52 -13.72
CA GLN A 7 1.63 4.12 -14.08
C GLN A 7 2.74 3.34 -13.36
N PRO A 8 2.48 2.11 -12.88
CA PRO A 8 3.51 1.22 -12.37
C PRO A 8 4.40 0.70 -13.51
N PRO A 9 5.70 0.44 -13.26
CA PRO A 9 6.61 -0.09 -14.26
C PRO A 9 6.27 -1.55 -14.62
N PRO A 10 6.52 -1.98 -15.87
CA PRO A 10 6.27 -3.36 -16.28
C PRO A 10 7.27 -4.34 -15.63
N PRO A 11 6.87 -5.59 -15.37
CA PRO A 11 7.76 -6.59 -14.80
C PRO A 11 8.87 -6.97 -15.79
N SER A 12 10.12 -6.89 -15.32
CA SER A 12 11.30 -7.32 -16.07
C SER A 12 11.22 -8.80 -16.44
N SER A 13 11.29 -9.07 -17.73
CA SER A 13 11.52 -10.38 -18.34
C SER A 13 12.79 -11.01 -17.77
N ARG A 14 12.64 -11.92 -16.81
CA ARG A 14 13.71 -12.87 -16.46
C ARG A 14 13.78 -13.94 -17.54
N GLN A 15 14.89 -13.89 -18.28
CA GLN A 15 15.42 -14.93 -19.14
C GLN A 15 15.29 -16.32 -18.49
N ALA A 16 14.57 -17.22 -19.14
CA ALA A 16 14.72 -18.65 -18.96
C ALA A 16 15.83 -19.13 -19.91
N GLN A 17 17.05 -19.29 -19.39
CA GLN A 17 18.11 -20.05 -20.06
C GLN A 17 17.78 -21.54 -19.91
N LEU A 18 17.23 -22.13 -20.98
CA LEU A 18 17.14 -23.58 -21.11
C LEU A 18 18.50 -24.13 -21.53
N HIS A 19 19.09 -24.95 -20.66
CA HIS A 19 20.28 -25.72 -20.95
C HIS A 19 19.96 -26.81 -21.97
N SER A 20 20.67 -26.78 -23.11
CA SER A 20 20.69 -27.82 -24.12
C SER A 20 21.45 -29.05 -23.61
N GLY A 21 20.71 -30.12 -23.31
CA GLY A 21 21.26 -31.44 -23.01
C GLY A 21 21.91 -32.06 -24.26
N GLY A 22 23.21 -32.32 -24.18
CA GLY A 22 24.01 -32.94 -25.23
C GLY A 22 23.57 -34.37 -25.53
N TRP A 23 23.37 -34.65 -26.81
CA TRP A 23 23.16 -35.99 -27.35
C TRP A 23 24.48 -36.78 -27.33
N ILE A 24 24.47 -37.95 -26.70
CA ILE A 24 25.57 -38.92 -26.74
C ILE A 24 25.35 -39.84 -27.96
N PRO A 25 26.26 -39.89 -28.95
CA PRO A 25 26.10 -40.81 -30.07
C PRO A 25 26.34 -42.26 -29.65
N ALA A 26 25.55 -43.16 -30.25
CA ALA A 26 25.50 -44.58 -30.01
C ALA A 26 26.86 -45.28 -30.22
N ARG A 27 27.20 -46.17 -29.29
CA ARG A 27 28.34 -47.09 -29.39
C ARG A 27 28.11 -48.08 -30.52
N THR A 28 29.02 -48.12 -31.48
CA THR A 28 29.15 -49.20 -32.46
C THR A 28 29.64 -50.49 -31.78
N PRO A 29 29.12 -51.67 -32.16
CA PRO A 29 29.64 -52.94 -31.67
C PRO A 29 30.96 -53.33 -32.37
N PRO A 30 31.90 -53.97 -31.67
CA PRO A 30 33.21 -54.32 -32.23
C PRO A 30 33.14 -55.50 -33.21
N ALA A 31 33.67 -55.29 -34.41
CA ALA A 31 33.78 -56.24 -35.51
C ALA A 31 34.91 -57.27 -35.31
N HIS A 32 34.83 -58.11 -34.28
CA HIS A 32 35.86 -59.12 -34.00
C HIS A 32 35.31 -60.50 -33.64
N VAL A 33 34.41 -61.08 -34.42
CA VAL A 33 34.20 -62.55 -34.40
C VAL A 33 33.76 -63.02 -35.79
N LEU A 34 34.70 -63.46 -36.62
CA LEU A 34 34.52 -64.48 -37.68
C LEU A 34 35.84 -64.65 -38.46
N LYS A 35 36.84 -65.21 -37.79
CA LYS A 35 38.03 -65.78 -38.42
C LYS A 35 38.54 -66.91 -37.53
N CYS A 36 37.97 -68.10 -37.67
CA CYS A 36 38.60 -69.37 -37.28
C CYS A 36 37.72 -70.55 -37.73
N ALA A 37 38.00 -71.12 -38.90
CA ALA A 37 37.91 -72.55 -39.18
C ALA A 37 38.34 -72.80 -40.64
N LYS A 38 39.65 -72.66 -40.89
CA LYS A 38 40.33 -73.21 -42.07
C LYS A 38 41.37 -74.19 -41.55
N ARG A 39 41.06 -75.49 -41.58
CA ARG A 39 42.00 -76.61 -41.40
C ARG A 39 41.31 -77.88 -41.91
N VAL A 40 41.57 -78.28 -43.15
CA VAL A 40 42.61 -79.25 -43.58
C VAL A 40 42.37 -80.64 -43.00
N ALA A 41 41.88 -81.54 -43.86
CA ALA A 41 42.21 -82.96 -43.84
C ALA A 41 41.92 -83.55 -45.23
N THR A 42 42.86 -83.38 -46.15
CA THR A 42 43.03 -84.24 -47.32
C THR A 42 43.66 -85.54 -46.84
N GLY A 43 42.87 -86.62 -46.82
CA GLY A 43 43.34 -88.00 -46.58
C GLY A 43 43.12 -88.83 -47.85
N PRO A 44 44.12 -89.61 -48.30
CA PRO A 44 44.08 -90.33 -49.57
C PRO A 44 43.26 -91.63 -49.49
N ALA A 45 42.76 -91.99 -50.67
CA ALA A 45 41.98 -93.17 -50.99
C ALA A 45 42.61 -94.48 -50.50
N SER A 46 41.76 -95.31 -49.89
CA SER A 46 41.98 -96.75 -49.78
C SER A 46 40.80 -97.42 -50.48
N ASP A 47 41.04 -97.87 -51.71
CA ASP A 47 40.17 -98.80 -52.44
C ASP A 47 40.10 -100.12 -51.70
N SER A 48 38.91 -100.55 -51.30
CA SER A 48 38.44 -101.95 -51.31
C SER A 48 37.08 -102.01 -50.61
N THR A 49 36.21 -102.92 -51.03
CA THR A 49 34.82 -103.15 -50.55
C THR A 49 33.72 -102.43 -51.33
N ALA A 50 33.74 -102.56 -52.66
CA ALA A 50 32.51 -102.51 -53.46
C ALA A 50 31.81 -103.88 -53.37
N HIS A 51 30.48 -103.87 -53.34
CA HIS A 51 29.55 -105.02 -53.22
C HIS A 51 29.06 -105.36 -51.80
N SER A 52 28.30 -104.43 -51.18
CA SER A 52 27.03 -104.68 -50.44
C SER A 52 26.56 -103.45 -49.64
N LEU A 53 26.63 -102.23 -50.21
CA LEU A 53 26.25 -100.97 -49.50
C LEU A 53 25.08 -100.21 -50.16
N GLY A 54 24.49 -100.75 -51.23
CA GLY A 54 23.43 -100.06 -52.00
C GLY A 54 22.06 -99.99 -51.30
N GLY A 55 21.79 -100.88 -50.34
CA GLY A 55 20.53 -100.88 -49.58
C GLY A 55 20.55 -99.94 -48.37
N GLU A 56 21.72 -99.75 -47.76
CA GLU A 56 21.88 -98.99 -46.51
C GLU A 56 21.83 -97.47 -46.76
N LEU A 57 22.51 -97.01 -47.82
CA LEU A 57 22.47 -95.61 -48.27
C LEU A 57 21.05 -95.16 -48.69
N GLY A 58 20.24 -96.06 -49.23
CA GLY A 58 18.85 -95.76 -49.60
C GLY A 58 17.96 -95.48 -48.39
N GLN A 59 18.15 -96.24 -47.31
CA GLN A 59 17.43 -96.05 -46.06
C GLN A 59 17.88 -94.76 -45.33
N GLU A 60 19.18 -94.49 -45.28
CA GLU A 60 19.72 -93.26 -44.69
C GLU A 60 19.19 -91.99 -45.39
N VAL A 61 19.08 -92.00 -46.72
CA VAL A 61 18.52 -90.86 -47.47
C VAL A 61 17.02 -90.68 -47.20
N ALA A 62 16.28 -91.77 -47.04
CA ALA A 62 14.85 -91.70 -46.68
C ALA A 62 14.66 -91.12 -45.28
N ASP A 63 15.46 -91.56 -44.32
CA ASP A 63 15.42 -91.10 -42.92
C ASP A 63 15.85 -89.62 -42.81
N LEU A 64 16.88 -89.20 -43.55
CA LEU A 64 17.27 -87.78 -43.65
C LEU A 64 16.17 -86.91 -44.26
N LYS A 65 15.45 -87.40 -45.28
CA LYS A 65 14.33 -86.66 -45.89
C LYS A 65 13.16 -86.53 -44.93
N ALA A 66 12.85 -87.58 -44.17
CA ALA A 66 11.83 -87.55 -43.11
C ALA A 66 12.24 -86.58 -41.98
N ALA A 67 13.50 -86.62 -41.55
CA ALA A 67 14.05 -85.70 -40.56
C ALA A 67 13.99 -84.23 -41.03
N LEU A 68 14.31 -83.97 -42.31
CA LEU A 68 14.24 -82.63 -42.89
C LEU A 68 12.81 -82.10 -42.98
N LEU A 69 11.84 -82.95 -43.35
CA LEU A 69 10.43 -82.57 -43.33
C LEU A 69 9.95 -82.25 -41.91
N LYS A 70 10.34 -83.09 -40.93
CA LYS A 70 10.04 -82.85 -39.52
C LYS A 70 10.63 -81.53 -39.03
N ALA A 71 11.91 -81.29 -39.30
CA ALA A 71 12.59 -80.04 -38.93
C ALA A 71 11.97 -78.81 -39.60
N LYS A 72 11.47 -78.94 -40.84
CA LYS A 72 10.76 -77.86 -41.54
C LYS A 72 9.43 -77.52 -40.89
N GLU A 73 8.67 -78.53 -40.47
CA GLU A 73 7.42 -78.32 -39.73
C GLU A 73 7.69 -77.76 -38.34
N GLU A 74 8.72 -78.22 -37.64
CA GLU A 74 9.17 -77.64 -36.35
C GLU A 74 9.55 -76.16 -36.51
N LEU A 75 10.34 -75.80 -37.53
CA LEU A 75 10.71 -74.41 -37.80
C LEU A 75 9.50 -73.53 -38.15
N LYS A 76 8.51 -74.10 -38.86
CA LYS A 76 7.25 -73.42 -39.16
C LYS A 76 6.43 -73.19 -37.89
N GLN A 77 6.39 -74.16 -36.98
CA GLN A 77 5.75 -74.02 -35.67
C GLN A 77 6.47 -72.97 -34.81
N GLU A 78 7.81 -72.96 -34.77
CA GLU A 78 8.58 -71.94 -34.05
C GLU A 78 8.34 -70.53 -34.58
N ARG A 79 8.27 -70.35 -35.91
CA ARG A 79 7.93 -69.04 -36.50
C ARG A 79 6.54 -68.58 -36.08
N LYS A 80 5.55 -69.46 -36.12
CA LYS A 80 4.19 -69.14 -35.68
C LYS A 80 4.16 -68.75 -34.21
N LEU A 81 4.89 -69.46 -33.34
CA LEU A 81 4.99 -69.10 -31.92
C LEU A 81 5.70 -67.75 -31.70
N ARG A 82 6.72 -67.42 -32.49
CA ARG A 82 7.37 -66.10 -32.42
C ARG A 82 6.44 -64.97 -32.87
N GLU A 83 5.71 -65.16 -33.97
CA GLU A 83 4.71 -64.18 -34.44
C GLU A 83 3.58 -63.99 -33.41
N GLU A 84 3.10 -65.07 -32.79
CA GLU A 84 2.11 -64.99 -31.70
C GLU A 84 2.66 -64.29 -30.46
N ALA A 85 3.93 -64.53 -30.10
CA ALA A 85 4.59 -63.86 -28.99
C ALA A 85 4.80 -62.36 -29.24
N GLU A 86 5.23 -61.97 -30.45
CA GLU A 86 5.37 -60.57 -30.86
C GLU A 86 4.00 -59.86 -30.88
N ALA A 87 2.96 -60.51 -31.42
CA ALA A 87 1.60 -59.98 -31.38
C ALA A 87 1.08 -59.81 -29.94
N ALA A 88 1.40 -60.73 -29.03
CA ALA A 88 1.06 -60.62 -27.62
C ALA A 88 1.79 -59.45 -26.95
N GLN A 89 3.09 -59.27 -27.23
CA GLN A 89 3.86 -58.11 -26.75
C GLN A 89 3.28 -56.79 -27.25
N GLN A 90 2.88 -56.73 -28.52
CA GLN A 90 2.27 -55.53 -29.11
C GLN A 90 0.93 -55.18 -28.42
N ARG A 91 0.07 -56.17 -28.14
CA ARG A 91 -1.17 -55.96 -27.39
C ARG A 91 -0.92 -55.41 -25.98
N VAL A 92 0.10 -55.92 -25.28
CA VAL A 92 0.46 -55.41 -23.95
C VAL A 92 0.92 -53.95 -24.02
N MET A 93 1.76 -53.61 -25.00
CA MET A 93 2.19 -52.22 -25.21
C MET A 93 1.03 -51.28 -25.55
N GLU A 94 0.05 -51.72 -26.34
CA GLU A 94 -1.18 -50.96 -26.63
C GLU A 94 -2.07 -50.80 -25.39
N GLN A 95 -2.18 -51.82 -24.55
CA GLN A 95 -2.90 -51.71 -23.28
C GLN A 95 -2.21 -50.75 -22.31
N LEU A 96 -0.88 -50.76 -22.24
CA LEU A 96 -0.09 -49.82 -21.43
C LEU A 96 -0.22 -48.39 -21.94
N SER A 97 -0.17 -48.16 -23.25
CA SER A 97 -0.34 -46.81 -23.80
C SER A 97 -1.76 -46.28 -23.58
N ALA A 98 -2.79 -47.12 -23.71
CA ALA A 98 -4.18 -46.74 -23.45
C ALA A 98 -4.42 -46.38 -21.98
N THR A 99 -3.83 -47.11 -21.04
CA THR A 99 -3.95 -46.81 -19.60
C THR A 99 -3.24 -45.51 -19.23
N MET A 100 -2.02 -45.29 -19.73
CA MET A 100 -1.31 -44.02 -19.52
C MET A 100 -2.07 -42.81 -20.10
N ALA A 101 -2.66 -42.95 -21.30
CA ALA A 101 -3.47 -41.89 -21.90
C ALA A 101 -4.73 -41.59 -21.09
N SER A 102 -5.37 -42.62 -20.50
CA SER A 102 -6.53 -42.41 -19.63
C SER A 102 -6.17 -41.66 -18.34
N ASP A 103 -5.01 -41.96 -17.74
CA ASP A 103 -4.55 -41.30 -16.52
C ASP A 103 -4.18 -39.83 -16.77
N GLU A 104 -3.56 -39.53 -17.92
CA GLU A 104 -3.21 -38.16 -18.30
C GLU A 104 -4.46 -37.29 -18.49
N THR A 105 -5.48 -37.81 -19.19
CA THR A 105 -6.76 -37.10 -19.36
C THR A 105 -7.53 -36.95 -18.05
N PHE A 106 -7.44 -37.91 -17.13
CA PHE A 106 -8.04 -37.81 -15.80
C PHE A 106 -7.37 -36.70 -14.98
N PHE A 107 -6.04 -36.66 -14.97
CA PHE A 107 -5.28 -35.63 -14.27
C PHE A 107 -5.57 -34.23 -14.83
N GLU A 108 -5.57 -34.08 -16.15
CA GLU A 108 -5.86 -32.79 -16.80
C GLU A 108 -7.28 -32.30 -16.50
N ARG A 109 -8.28 -33.19 -16.55
CA ARG A 109 -9.67 -32.87 -16.14
C ARG A 109 -9.77 -32.51 -14.67
N SER A 110 -8.99 -33.15 -13.79
CA SER A 110 -8.95 -32.83 -12.36
C SER A 110 -8.37 -31.44 -12.12
N MET A 111 -7.23 -31.13 -12.75
CA MET A 111 -6.58 -29.83 -12.67
C MET A 111 -7.47 -28.71 -13.24
N GLU A 112 -8.18 -28.96 -14.34
CA GLU A 112 -9.09 -27.97 -14.92
C GLU A 112 -10.28 -27.69 -13.99
N ARG A 113 -10.82 -28.71 -13.30
CA ARG A 113 -11.83 -28.48 -12.23
C ARG A 113 -11.27 -27.66 -11.08
N GLN A 114 -10.04 -27.94 -10.63
CA GLN A 114 -9.42 -27.14 -9.58
C GLN A 114 -9.21 -25.69 -10.02
N ARG A 115 -8.80 -25.45 -11.27
CA ARG A 115 -8.68 -24.10 -11.84
C ARG A 115 -10.03 -23.40 -11.93
N ALA A 116 -11.09 -24.11 -12.33
CA ALA A 116 -12.45 -23.55 -12.38
C ALA A 116 -12.93 -23.15 -10.99
N ASN A 117 -12.80 -24.03 -9.99
CA ASN A 117 -13.16 -23.73 -8.60
C ASN A 117 -12.33 -22.57 -8.03
N ALA A 118 -11.03 -22.52 -8.32
CA ALA A 118 -10.18 -21.41 -7.90
C ALA A 118 -10.61 -20.07 -8.52
N LYS A 119 -11.02 -20.07 -9.80
CA LYS A 119 -11.57 -18.88 -10.46
C LYS A 119 -12.87 -18.44 -9.79
N GLU A 120 -13.77 -19.36 -9.47
CA GLU A 120 -15.03 -19.07 -8.79
C GLU A 120 -14.81 -18.41 -7.42
N VAL A 121 -13.93 -18.97 -6.59
CA VAL A 121 -13.57 -18.39 -5.29
C VAL A 121 -12.96 -16.99 -5.43
N LEU A 122 -12.11 -16.76 -6.43
CA LEU A 122 -11.55 -15.44 -6.69
C LEU A 122 -12.61 -14.43 -7.14
N THR A 123 -13.58 -14.85 -7.96
CA THR A 123 -14.69 -13.99 -8.37
C THR A 123 -15.62 -13.65 -7.21
N GLU A 124 -15.92 -14.61 -6.34
CA GLU A 124 -16.73 -14.38 -5.14
C GLU A 124 -16.04 -13.41 -4.18
N ARG A 125 -14.73 -13.59 -3.95
CA ARG A 125 -13.93 -12.67 -3.13
C ARG A 125 -13.87 -11.26 -3.72
N ALA A 126 -13.74 -11.14 -5.05
CA ALA A 126 -13.76 -9.84 -5.71
C ALA A 126 -15.13 -9.16 -5.60
N ALA A 127 -16.23 -9.91 -5.67
CA ALA A 127 -17.57 -9.38 -5.45
C ALA A 127 -17.76 -8.91 -3.98
N ALA A 128 -17.33 -9.71 -3.01
CA ALA A 128 -17.37 -9.35 -1.60
C ALA A 128 -16.55 -8.07 -1.31
N GLN A 129 -15.39 -7.92 -1.94
CA GLN A 129 -14.58 -6.70 -1.80
C GLN A 129 -15.28 -5.47 -2.37
N ARG A 130 -15.92 -5.58 -3.54
CA ARG A 130 -16.71 -4.47 -4.12
C ARG A 130 -17.87 -4.07 -3.21
N GLN A 131 -18.54 -5.04 -2.59
CA GLN A 131 -19.59 -4.76 -1.62
C GLN A 131 -19.03 -4.02 -0.40
N GLN A 132 -17.91 -4.49 0.16
CA GLN A 132 -17.26 -3.81 1.29
C GLN A 132 -16.84 -2.37 0.95
N GLU A 133 -16.34 -2.13 -0.27
CA GLU A 133 -15.99 -0.79 -0.75
C GLU A 133 -17.24 0.09 -0.92
N ALA A 134 -18.35 -0.47 -1.40
CA ALA A 134 -19.64 0.22 -1.50
C ALA A 134 -20.16 0.63 -0.11
N ASP A 135 -20.23 -0.31 0.84
CA ASP A 135 -20.69 -0.06 2.21
C ASP A 135 -19.80 0.99 2.91
N ARG A 136 -18.48 0.92 2.69
CA ARG A 136 -17.54 1.93 3.22
C ARG A 136 -17.78 3.31 2.62
N SER A 137 -18.10 3.38 1.33
CA SER A 137 -18.37 4.64 0.64
C SER A 137 -19.67 5.29 1.13
N GLU A 138 -20.69 4.48 1.41
CA GLU A 138 -21.97 4.92 1.97
C GLU A 138 -21.76 5.50 3.38
N LEU A 139 -21.05 4.78 4.25
CA LEU A 139 -20.72 5.26 5.60
C LEU A 139 -19.92 6.59 5.57
N MET A 140 -18.99 6.75 4.63
CA MET A 140 -18.24 8.00 4.47
C MET A 140 -19.12 9.16 3.99
N GLN A 141 -20.14 8.89 3.16
CA GLN A 141 -21.12 9.91 2.77
C GLN A 141 -22.00 10.32 3.95
N GLU A 142 -22.48 9.37 4.74
CA GLU A 142 -23.26 9.64 5.95
C GLU A 142 -22.46 10.46 6.98
N LEU A 143 -21.22 10.06 7.25
CA LEU A 143 -20.29 10.82 8.11
C LEU A 143 -20.05 12.24 7.56
N GLY A 144 -19.88 12.38 6.25
CA GLY A 144 -19.74 13.67 5.59
C GLY A 144 -20.95 14.59 5.83
N LEU A 145 -22.17 14.06 5.70
CA LEU A 145 -23.41 14.79 5.98
C LEU A 145 -23.52 15.19 7.46
N HIS A 146 -23.20 14.28 8.39
CA HIS A 146 -23.22 14.59 9.82
C HIS A 146 -22.23 15.69 10.20
N VAL A 147 -20.99 15.64 9.69
CA VAL A 147 -19.99 16.69 9.92
C VAL A 147 -20.45 18.03 9.33
N PHE A 148 -21.04 18.01 8.14
CA PHE A 148 -21.60 19.22 7.51
C PHE A 148 -22.73 19.84 8.34
N LEU A 149 -23.70 19.02 8.80
CA LEU A 149 -24.80 19.47 9.64
C LEU A 149 -24.30 19.99 10.99
N ALA A 150 -23.38 19.30 11.65
CA ALA A 150 -22.79 19.74 12.91
C ALA A 150 -22.11 21.10 12.77
N LYS A 151 -21.36 21.31 11.67
CA LYS A 151 -20.72 22.60 11.37
C LYS A 151 -21.76 23.71 11.15
N ASN A 152 -22.83 23.44 10.41
CA ASN A 152 -23.90 24.43 10.20
C ASN A 152 -24.64 24.77 11.51
N CYS A 153 -24.95 23.77 12.34
CA CYS A 153 -25.54 24.00 13.66
C CYS A 153 -24.64 24.86 14.56
N TYR A 154 -23.32 24.58 14.56
CA TYR A 154 -22.35 25.38 15.28
C TYR A 154 -22.34 26.84 14.80
N MET A 155 -22.29 27.07 13.48
CA MET A 155 -22.29 28.41 12.91
C MET A 155 -23.57 29.18 13.26
N HIS A 156 -24.74 28.55 13.15
CA HIS A 156 -26.00 29.20 13.52
C HIS A 156 -26.05 29.57 15.00
N ARG A 157 -25.60 28.68 15.89
CA ARG A 157 -25.53 28.96 17.32
C ARG A 157 -24.55 30.09 17.63
N HIS A 158 -23.39 30.11 16.97
CA HIS A 158 -22.40 31.17 17.11
C HIS A 158 -22.97 32.53 16.65
N PHE A 159 -23.64 32.58 15.49
CA PHE A 159 -24.26 33.81 15.00
C PHE A 159 -25.41 34.29 15.88
N ALA A 160 -26.23 33.38 16.43
CA ALA A 160 -27.27 33.72 17.37
C ALA A 160 -26.70 34.37 18.64
N HIS A 161 -25.63 33.80 19.19
CA HIS A 161 -24.95 34.33 20.37
C HIS A 161 -24.28 35.69 20.10
N GLU A 162 -23.66 35.88 18.93
CA GLU A 162 -23.11 37.19 18.56
C GLU A 162 -24.18 38.26 18.34
N ARG A 163 -25.36 37.85 17.86
CA ARG A 163 -26.51 38.75 17.76
C ARG A 163 -27.02 39.16 19.15
N GLU A 164 -27.21 38.21 20.06
CA GLU A 164 -27.61 38.48 21.44
C GLU A 164 -26.63 39.42 22.15
N LYS A 165 -25.32 39.20 21.98
CA LYS A 165 -24.29 40.13 22.48
C LYS A 165 -24.45 41.55 21.95
N ARG A 166 -24.76 41.71 20.66
CA ARG A 166 -24.98 43.04 20.06
C ARG A 166 -26.24 43.68 20.62
N GLU A 167 -27.33 42.94 20.73
CA GLU A 167 -28.58 43.44 21.31
C GLU A 167 -28.39 43.87 22.78
N LEU A 168 -27.62 43.12 23.57
CA LEU A 168 -27.24 43.51 24.94
C LEU A 168 -26.34 44.75 24.97
N ALA A 169 -25.38 44.86 24.06
CA ALA A 169 -24.50 46.04 23.97
C ALA A 169 -25.28 47.30 23.56
N GLU A 170 -26.21 47.18 22.60
CA GLU A 170 -27.10 48.27 22.18
C GLU A 170 -28.05 48.69 23.30
N ALA A 171 -28.62 47.74 24.04
CA ALA A 171 -29.44 48.03 25.22
C ALA A 171 -28.65 48.78 26.31
N ALA A 172 -27.41 48.36 26.57
CA ALA A 172 -26.53 49.05 27.52
C ALA A 172 -26.16 50.48 27.07
N GLN A 173 -25.95 50.69 25.77
CA GLN A 173 -25.73 52.04 25.23
C GLN A 173 -26.97 52.93 25.36
N HIS A 174 -28.15 52.37 25.15
CA HIS A 174 -29.41 53.08 25.33
C HIS A 174 -29.60 53.52 26.80
N ASP A 175 -29.40 52.62 27.76
CA ASP A 175 -29.52 52.92 29.19
C ASP A 175 -28.52 54.00 29.64
N LEU A 176 -27.25 53.91 29.19
CA LEU A 176 -26.26 54.96 29.45
C LEU A 176 -26.68 56.32 28.88
N THR A 177 -27.28 56.33 27.69
CA THR A 177 -27.76 57.56 27.04
C THR A 177 -28.93 58.17 27.83
N GLU A 178 -29.86 57.35 28.32
CA GLU A 178 -30.94 57.79 29.20
C GLU A 178 -30.41 58.37 30.52
N GLN A 179 -29.43 57.70 31.15
CA GLN A 179 -28.79 58.20 32.38
C GLN A 179 -28.14 59.57 32.17
N LEU A 180 -27.40 59.76 31.07
CA LEU A 180 -26.79 61.05 30.73
C LEU A 180 -27.83 62.14 30.47
N ASN A 181 -28.93 61.82 29.80
CA ASN A 181 -30.03 62.77 29.59
C ASN A 181 -30.69 63.16 30.91
N LEU A 182 -30.93 62.20 31.80
CA LEU A 182 -31.49 62.44 33.13
C LEU A 182 -30.55 63.31 33.99
N GLU A 183 -29.24 63.05 33.93
CA GLU A 183 -28.24 63.88 34.61
C GLU A 183 -28.21 65.30 34.06
N ARG A 184 -28.27 65.48 32.73
CA ARG A 184 -28.37 66.79 32.10
C ARG A 184 -29.62 67.55 32.57
N GLN A 185 -30.77 66.89 32.64
CA GLN A 185 -31.99 67.50 33.18
C GLN A 185 -31.83 67.91 34.64
N ARG A 186 -31.21 67.06 35.48
CA ARG A 186 -30.91 67.40 36.89
C ARG A 186 -30.01 68.63 37.00
N ARG A 187 -28.97 68.74 36.15
CA ARG A 187 -28.09 69.91 36.11
C ARG A 187 -28.85 71.18 35.72
N GLN A 188 -29.68 71.12 34.68
CA GLN A 188 -30.51 72.26 34.27
C GLN A 188 -31.49 72.70 35.38
N ALA A 189 -32.11 71.76 36.08
CA ALA A 189 -33.00 72.08 37.21
C ALA A 189 -32.24 72.70 38.40
N ALA A 190 -31.03 72.21 38.69
CA ALA A 190 -30.17 72.78 39.73
C ALA A 190 -29.70 74.20 39.36
N GLU A 191 -29.30 74.43 38.11
CA GLU A 191 -28.94 75.76 37.60
C GLU A 191 -30.12 76.75 37.72
N PHE A 192 -31.32 76.33 37.36
CA PHE A 192 -32.52 77.15 37.51
C PHE A 192 -32.81 77.50 38.99
N THR A 193 -32.61 76.53 39.89
CA THR A 193 -32.78 76.73 41.34
C THR A 193 -31.73 77.70 41.89
N LEU A 194 -30.46 77.57 41.48
CA LEU A 194 -29.39 78.49 41.86
C LEU A 194 -29.63 79.90 41.33
N ALA A 195 -30.10 80.04 40.09
CA ALA A 195 -30.47 81.34 39.52
C ALA A 195 -31.60 82.01 40.32
N ALA A 196 -32.62 81.24 40.72
CA ALA A 196 -33.70 81.74 41.56
C ALA A 196 -33.22 82.17 42.96
N GLN A 197 -32.28 81.42 43.57
CA GLN A 197 -31.66 81.81 44.84
C GLN A 197 -30.79 83.06 44.70
N ALA A 198 -29.99 83.17 43.64
CA ALA A 198 -29.16 84.34 43.38
C ALA A 198 -30.01 85.62 43.21
N LEU A 199 -31.16 85.51 42.54
CA LEU A 199 -32.13 86.60 42.46
C LEU A 199 -32.63 87.05 43.84
N ARG A 200 -32.78 86.12 44.80
CA ARG A 200 -33.15 86.45 46.19
C ARG A 200 -32.00 87.14 46.94
N VAL A 201 -30.75 86.70 46.78
CA VAL A 201 -29.59 87.23 47.52
C VAL A 201 -29.25 88.67 47.15
N GLN A 202 -29.60 89.15 45.96
CA GLN A 202 -29.43 90.57 45.58
C GLN A 202 -30.22 91.56 46.47
N THR A 203 -31.07 91.08 47.38
CA THR A 203 -31.80 91.94 48.34
C THR A 203 -31.16 92.01 49.73
N THR A 204 -30.07 91.31 50.00
CA THR A 204 -29.46 91.28 51.34
C THR A 204 -27.95 91.54 51.30
N VAL A 205 -27.56 92.75 51.70
CA VAL A 205 -26.18 93.18 51.99
C VAL A 205 -25.65 92.43 53.22
N PRO A 206 -24.53 91.72 53.12
CA PRO A 206 -23.47 91.99 54.09
C PRO A 206 -22.03 91.85 53.59
N SER A 207 -21.17 92.58 54.30
CA SER A 207 -19.72 92.75 54.14
C SER A 207 -18.92 91.62 54.82
N ARG A 208 -17.83 91.16 54.17
CA ARG A 208 -16.45 91.02 54.71
C ARG A 208 -15.66 89.78 54.24
N ARG A 209 -14.40 90.05 53.86
CA ARG A 209 -13.27 89.20 53.36
C ARG A 209 -12.82 88.05 54.28
N VAL A 210 -12.15 87.01 53.71
CA VAL A 210 -10.67 86.77 53.74
C VAL A 210 -10.24 85.40 53.11
N ALA A 211 -9.35 85.49 52.10
CA ALA A 211 -8.12 84.75 51.71
C ALA A 211 -7.90 83.20 51.66
N ALA A 212 -7.19 82.82 50.57
CA ALA A 212 -6.09 81.83 50.38
C ALA A 212 -6.41 80.31 50.30
N GLN A 213 -5.72 79.41 49.58
CA GLN A 213 -4.74 79.33 48.45
C GLN A 213 -4.68 77.81 48.05
N PRO A 214 -4.10 77.41 46.89
CA PRO A 214 -4.16 76.05 46.34
C PRO A 214 -2.90 75.19 46.60
N ALA A 215 -3.05 73.86 46.69
CA ALA A 215 -1.94 72.91 46.81
C ALA A 215 -1.97 71.84 45.70
N THR A 216 -0.85 71.73 44.99
CA THR A 216 -0.51 70.78 43.91
C THR A 216 0.12 69.53 44.52
N VAL A 217 -0.34 68.33 44.14
CA VAL A 217 0.27 67.04 44.55
C VAL A 217 0.78 66.31 43.31
N SER A 218 2.08 66.02 43.32
CA SER A 218 2.87 65.34 42.29
C SER A 218 3.11 63.89 42.73
N ILE A 219 2.84 62.90 41.88
CA ILE A 219 3.04 61.46 42.19
C ILE A 219 3.98 60.86 41.16
N SER A 220 5.12 60.36 41.66
CA SER A 220 6.19 59.67 40.94
C SER A 220 5.83 58.21 40.65
N GLY A 221 6.15 57.72 39.45
CA GLY A 221 6.02 56.31 39.06
C GLY A 221 7.36 55.55 39.12
N PRO A 222 7.37 54.25 39.47
CA PRO A 222 8.60 53.45 39.52
C PRO A 222 8.92 52.79 38.18
N ALA A 223 10.21 52.81 37.85
CA ALA A 223 10.84 52.13 36.73
C ALA A 223 10.98 50.62 37.01
N ILE A 224 10.54 49.79 36.07
CA ILE A 224 10.76 48.34 36.08
C ILE A 224 12.03 48.07 35.25
N THR A 225 13.06 47.55 35.91
CA THR A 225 14.34 47.18 35.33
C THR A 225 14.27 45.77 34.72
N ASN A 226 14.65 45.67 33.44
CA ASN A 226 14.83 44.41 32.73
C ASN A 226 16.13 43.72 33.16
N ASN A 227 16.02 42.49 33.64
CA ASN A 227 17.16 41.61 33.94
C ASN A 227 17.46 40.73 32.71
N THR A 228 18.55 41.08 32.02
CA THR A 228 19.15 40.32 30.92
C THR A 228 20.39 39.60 31.45
N SER A 229 20.35 38.28 31.54
CA SER A 229 21.51 37.41 31.81
C SER A 229 21.33 36.13 30.97
N SER A 230 21.87 36.07 29.75
CA SER A 230 23.26 35.72 29.42
C SER A 230 23.52 34.22 29.40
N SER A 231 23.69 33.71 28.17
CA SER A 231 24.67 32.70 27.75
C SER A 231 24.38 31.20 27.92
N ALA A 232 23.18 30.77 27.53
CA ALA A 232 23.09 29.62 26.63
C ALA A 232 22.78 30.18 25.24
N SER A 233 23.30 29.60 24.16
CA SER A 233 22.96 29.99 22.80
C SER A 233 21.50 29.65 22.53
N ASP A 234 20.57 30.46 23.06
CA ASP A 234 19.15 30.28 22.94
C ASP A 234 18.80 30.33 21.46
N ALA A 235 18.45 29.16 20.95
CA ALA A 235 17.98 29.01 19.60
C ALA A 235 16.73 29.87 19.41
N THR A 236 16.89 31.00 18.74
CA THR A 236 15.78 31.85 18.35
C THR A 236 15.11 31.28 17.11
N TRP A 237 13.80 31.14 17.15
CA TRP A 237 12.99 30.60 16.08
C TRP A 237 12.16 31.70 15.42
N TYR A 238 11.97 31.57 14.12
CA TYR A 238 11.11 32.42 13.31
C TYR A 238 10.17 31.56 12.47
N PHE A 239 8.95 32.06 12.21
CA PHE A 239 8.00 31.42 11.30
C PHE A 239 7.40 32.42 10.31
N LEU A 240 6.92 31.92 9.17
CA LEU A 240 6.12 32.70 8.22
C LEU A 240 4.63 32.52 8.54
N ASP A 241 3.92 33.62 8.76
CA ASP A 241 2.47 33.60 8.92
C ASP A 241 1.74 33.48 7.56
N SER A 242 0.41 33.49 7.58
CA SER A 242 -0.42 33.40 6.38
C SER A 242 -0.27 34.58 5.42
N THR A 243 0.31 35.71 5.85
CA THR A 243 0.60 36.87 5.00
C THR A 243 2.05 36.88 4.52
N ASN A 244 2.81 35.80 4.77
CA ASN A 244 4.24 35.68 4.54
C ASN A 244 5.07 36.72 5.31
N ALA A 245 4.54 37.26 6.42
CA ALA A 245 5.33 38.09 7.32
C ALA A 245 6.15 37.22 8.28
N ILE A 246 7.40 37.62 8.51
CA ILE A 246 8.30 36.94 9.45
C ILE A 246 7.90 37.34 10.87
N ARG A 247 7.59 36.35 11.71
CA ARG A 247 7.31 36.53 13.14
C ARG A 247 8.44 35.92 13.97
N GLY A 248 8.81 36.59 15.05
CA GLY A 248 9.89 36.19 15.96
C GLY A 248 10.84 37.35 16.29
N PRO A 249 11.91 37.10 17.06
CA PRO A 249 12.34 35.79 17.56
C PRO A 249 11.47 35.25 18.70
N TYR A 250 11.24 33.93 18.71
CA TYR A 250 10.65 33.20 19.83
C TYR A 250 11.61 32.13 20.34
N ASP A 251 11.49 31.77 21.61
CA ASP A 251 12.22 30.63 22.16
C ASP A 251 11.61 29.29 21.70
N ALA A 252 12.38 28.21 21.84
CA ALA A 252 11.94 26.88 21.47
C ALA A 252 10.70 26.42 22.28
N ALA A 253 10.61 26.83 23.55
CA ALA A 253 9.50 26.49 24.43
C ALA A 253 8.16 27.08 23.94
N THR A 254 8.14 28.35 23.53
CA THR A 254 6.95 29.00 22.97
C THR A 254 6.53 28.34 21.65
N MET A 255 7.50 28.06 20.75
CA MET A 255 7.20 27.39 19.47
C MET A 255 6.63 25.98 19.67
N LEU A 256 7.18 25.21 20.63
CA LEU A 256 6.67 23.89 20.96
C LEU A 256 5.26 23.94 21.56
N ALA A 257 5.01 24.90 22.46
CA ALA A 257 3.68 25.11 23.04
C ALA A 257 2.65 25.41 21.94
N TRP A 258 2.98 26.28 20.98
CA TRP A 258 2.07 26.59 19.87
C TRP A 258 1.86 25.44 18.90
N LEU A 259 2.89 24.63 18.65
CA LEU A 259 2.77 23.40 17.87
C LEU A 259 1.84 22.40 18.55
N SER A 260 2.00 22.18 19.86
CA SER A 260 1.17 21.23 20.61
C SER A 260 -0.32 21.65 20.67
N GLN A 261 -0.60 22.95 20.58
CA GLN A 261 -1.94 23.51 20.54
C GLN A 261 -2.53 23.58 19.12
N GLY A 262 -1.77 23.19 18.08
CA GLY A 262 -2.25 23.17 16.70
C GLY A 262 -2.40 24.55 16.05
N TYR A 263 -1.70 25.59 16.53
CA TYR A 263 -1.76 26.93 15.92
C TYR A 263 -1.07 27.02 14.56
N PHE A 264 -0.19 26.06 14.22
CA PHE A 264 0.53 26.04 12.95
C PHE A 264 -0.19 25.16 11.92
N PRO A 265 -0.59 25.73 10.76
CA PRO A 265 -0.97 24.94 9.59
C PRO A 265 0.14 23.98 9.14
N SER A 266 -0.22 22.87 8.49
CA SER A 266 0.73 21.84 8.02
C SER A 266 1.80 22.35 7.04
N GLY A 267 1.56 23.50 6.39
CA GLY A 267 2.49 24.14 5.46
C GLY A 267 3.34 25.26 6.04
N THR A 268 3.28 25.55 7.35
CA THR A 268 4.05 26.63 7.97
C THR A 268 5.55 26.38 7.82
N GLN A 269 6.26 27.41 7.35
CA GLN A 269 7.72 27.40 7.27
C GLN A 269 8.31 28.00 8.53
N VAL A 270 9.31 27.32 9.08
CA VAL A 270 10.05 27.74 10.27
C VAL A 270 11.55 27.75 9.98
N ARG A 271 12.31 28.60 10.69
CA ARG A 271 13.78 28.61 10.66
C ARG A 271 14.37 28.89 12.03
N LYS A 272 15.58 28.41 12.26
CA LYS A 272 16.36 28.59 13.49
C LYS A 272 17.44 29.65 13.24
N GLY A 273 17.30 30.83 13.81
CA GLY A 273 18.21 31.96 13.60
C GLY A 273 18.33 32.34 12.12
N SER A 274 19.54 32.24 11.58
CA SER A 274 19.89 32.51 10.18
C SER A 274 19.86 31.28 9.25
N SER A 275 19.34 30.14 9.71
CA SER A 275 19.24 28.93 8.88
C SER A 275 18.27 29.10 7.70
N ALA A 276 18.32 28.14 6.77
CA ALA A 276 17.30 27.99 5.74
C ALA A 276 15.90 27.76 6.35
N TRP A 277 14.86 28.04 5.57
CA TRP A 277 13.47 27.76 5.92
C TRP A 277 13.14 26.29 5.67
N PHE A 278 12.46 25.66 6.63
CA PHE A 278 11.99 24.27 6.55
C PHE A 278 10.48 24.22 6.78
N GLN A 279 9.79 23.32 6.09
CA GLN A 279 8.38 23.03 6.42
C GLN A 279 8.30 22.29 7.74
N LEU A 280 7.41 22.74 8.61
CA LEU A 280 7.22 22.17 9.95
C LEU A 280 6.87 20.69 9.92
N SER A 281 6.18 20.22 8.87
CA SER A 281 5.84 18.81 8.64
C SER A 281 7.04 17.90 8.35
N HIS A 282 8.18 18.45 7.95
CA HIS A 282 9.40 17.67 7.66
C HIS A 282 10.33 17.55 8.88
N LEU A 283 10.14 18.40 9.88
CA LEU A 283 10.86 18.28 11.14
C LEU A 283 10.14 17.19 11.94
N GLY A 284 10.87 16.18 12.41
CA GLY A 284 10.30 14.99 13.06
C GLY A 284 9.51 15.30 14.35
N PRO A 285 9.14 14.28 15.15
CA PRO A 285 8.23 14.44 16.29
C PRO A 285 8.65 15.48 17.34
N HIS A 286 9.92 15.88 17.37
CA HIS A 286 10.45 16.92 18.28
C HIS A 286 11.32 17.92 17.51
N PRO A 287 10.70 18.88 16.79
CA PRO A 287 11.41 19.76 15.85
C PRO A 287 12.20 20.89 16.53
N PHE A 288 11.92 21.17 17.80
CA PHE A 288 12.44 22.32 18.55
C PHE A 288 13.33 21.92 19.75
N ALA A 289 13.65 20.63 19.89
CA ALA A 289 14.53 20.12 20.94
C ALA A 289 16.02 20.44 20.69
#